data_AF-B2TFL8-F1
#
_entry.id   AF-B2TFL8-F1
#
_cell.length_a   1.000
_cell.length_b   1.000
_cell.length_c   1.000
_cell.angle_alpha   90.00
_cell.angle_beta   90.00
_cell.angle_gamma   90.00
#
_symmetry.space_group_name_H-M   'P 1'
#
loop_
_entity.id
_entity.type
_entity.pdbx_description
1 polymer ?
#
loop_
_entity_poly.entity_id
_entity_poly.type
_entity_poly.pdbx_seq_one_letter_code
_entity_poly.pdbx_strand_id
1 'polypeptide(L)'
;MWSSKTLCALFYALASGAAVAAPVACPISVLDSGVRHVLNNAALYDGPPDQMTSLVPVRAGRVARWDIDQIDPYLVCKYKSTAKTITLHAKNVSVCAAGMTPFRAHCK
;
A
#
# COMPACT_ATOMS: atom_id res chain seq x y z
N MET A 1 19.33 63.90 9.41
CA MET A 1 17.95 63.56 9.81
C MET A 1 17.28 62.78 8.70
N TRP A 2 16.48 61.76 9.04
CA TRP A 2 15.70 60.83 8.19
C TRP A 2 16.50 59.77 7.41
N SER A 3 16.61 58.50 7.82
CA SER A 3 15.60 57.43 8.07
C SER A 3 14.75 57.09 6.83
N SER A 4 14.94 55.90 6.26
CA SER A 4 13.82 55.00 5.95
C SER A 4 14.29 53.62 5.45
N LYS A 5 14.04 52.63 6.31
CA LYS A 5 13.39 51.34 6.02
C LYS A 5 14.10 50.35 5.08
N THR A 6 14.97 49.56 5.69
CA THR A 6 15.31 48.19 5.31
C THR A 6 14.04 47.34 5.21
N LEU A 7 13.57 47.08 3.99
CA LEU A 7 12.52 46.11 3.71
C LEU A 7 13.15 44.72 3.56
N CYS A 8 13.41 44.06 4.69
CA CYS A 8 13.64 42.62 4.72
C CYS A 8 12.29 41.91 4.49
N ALA A 9 11.91 41.73 3.23
CA ALA A 9 10.81 40.85 2.85
C ALA A 9 11.26 39.39 3.06
N LEU A 10 10.97 38.84 4.25
CA LEU A 10 11.03 37.42 4.52
C LEU A 10 9.92 36.72 3.73
N PHE A 11 10.25 36.29 2.52
CA PHE A 11 9.43 35.33 1.77
C PHE A 11 9.56 33.96 2.43
N TYR A 12 8.70 33.68 3.40
CA TYR A 12 8.45 32.31 3.84
C TYR A 12 7.71 31.59 2.71
N ALA A 13 8.47 30.93 1.83
CA ALA A 13 7.91 29.99 0.88
C ALA A 13 7.34 28.80 1.67
N LEU A 14 6.02 28.82 1.88
CA LEU A 14 5.25 27.65 2.29
C LEU A 14 5.38 26.58 1.19
N ALA A 15 6.35 25.69 1.36
CA ALA A 15 6.43 24.48 0.56
C ALA A 15 5.30 23.55 0.99
N SER A 16 4.11 23.77 0.41
CA SER A 16 3.00 22.83 0.48
C SER A 16 3.38 21.58 -0.32
N GLY A 17 4.07 20.64 0.32
CA GLY A 17 4.36 19.34 -0.26
C GLY A 17 3.04 18.59 -0.47
N ALA A 18 2.63 18.41 -1.72
CA ALA A 18 1.58 17.45 -2.05
C ALA A 18 2.09 16.06 -1.65
N ALA A 19 1.55 15.51 -0.56
CA ALA A 19 1.82 14.14 -0.17
C ALA A 19 1.19 13.22 -1.22
N VAL A 20 1.99 12.81 -2.21
CA VAL A 20 1.58 11.77 -3.16
C VAL A 20 1.38 10.49 -2.34
N ALA A 21 0.15 9.99 -2.29
CA ALA A 21 -0.15 8.74 -1.60
C ALA A 21 0.68 7.63 -2.27
N ALA A 22 1.60 7.02 -1.51
CA ALA A 22 2.41 5.94 -2.03
C ALA A 22 1.50 4.78 -2.47
N PRO A 23 1.81 4.10 -3.59
CA PRO A 23 1.01 2.96 -4.05
C PRO A 23 0.97 1.89 -2.96
N VAL A 24 -0.22 1.33 -2.71
CA VAL A 24 -0.42 0.31 -1.69
C VAL A 24 0.14 -1.01 -2.22
N ALA A 25 1.34 -1.38 -1.78
CA ALA A 25 2.05 -2.54 -2.29
C ALA A 25 2.67 -3.38 -1.17
N CYS A 26 2.55 -4.70 -1.29
CA CYS A 26 3.17 -5.63 -0.36
C CYS A 26 4.69 -5.56 -0.46
N PRO A 27 5.42 -5.45 0.67
CA PRO A 27 6.86 -5.63 0.68
C PRO A 27 7.23 -7.01 0.12
N ILE A 28 8.26 -7.04 -0.73
CA ILE A 28 8.71 -8.28 -1.40
C ILE A 28 9.26 -9.34 -0.43
N SER A 29 9.63 -8.93 0.78
CA SER A 29 10.06 -9.81 1.85
C SER A 29 9.93 -9.13 3.21
N VAL A 30 9.89 -9.92 4.26
CA VAL A 30 9.98 -9.46 5.66
C VAL A 30 11.12 -10.16 6.38
N LEU A 31 11.62 -9.51 7.42
CA LEU A 31 12.48 -10.15 8.41
C LEU A 31 11.62 -10.65 9.57
N ASP A 32 11.78 -11.90 9.93
CA ASP A 32 11.12 -12.52 11.08
C ASP A 32 12.13 -13.41 11.81
N SER A 33 12.35 -13.15 13.09
CA SER A 33 13.37 -13.85 13.90
C SER A 33 14.77 -13.93 13.24
N GLY A 34 15.18 -12.89 12.53
CA GLY A 34 16.47 -12.83 11.82
C GLY A 34 16.52 -13.56 10.47
N VAL A 35 15.44 -14.24 10.06
CA VAL A 35 15.32 -14.94 8.78
C VAL A 35 14.53 -14.09 7.79
N ARG A 36 14.98 -14.04 6.54
CA ARG A 36 14.27 -13.34 5.46
C ARG A 36 13.20 -14.27 4.85
N HIS A 37 11.96 -13.81 4.85
CA HIS A 37 10.82 -14.52 4.27
C HIS A 37 10.30 -13.76 3.05
N VAL A 38 10.28 -14.41 1.89
CA VAL A 38 9.79 -13.80 0.65
C VAL A 38 8.26 -13.79 0.60
N LEU A 39 7.69 -12.74 0.00
CA LEU A 39 6.26 -12.69 -0.29
C LEU A 39 5.90 -13.85 -1.23
N ASN A 40 4.84 -14.60 -0.93
CA ASN A 40 4.43 -15.73 -1.77
C ASN A 40 2.93 -15.81 -2.01
N ASN A 41 2.12 -15.05 -1.27
CA ASN A 41 0.69 -15.00 -1.47
C ASN A 41 0.12 -13.64 -1.01
N ALA A 42 -1.07 -13.31 -1.49
CA ALA A 42 -1.84 -12.17 -1.02
C ALA A 42 -3.34 -12.50 -1.03
N ALA A 43 -4.08 -11.91 -0.11
CA ALA A 43 -5.53 -12.00 -0.03
C ALA A 43 -6.11 -10.61 0.15
N LEU A 44 -7.31 -10.39 -0.40
CA LEU A 44 -8.03 -9.13 -0.27
C LEU A 44 -9.30 -9.36 0.55
N TYR A 45 -9.64 -8.39 1.37
CA TYR A 45 -10.82 -8.42 2.24
C TYR A 45 -11.61 -7.13 2.04
N ASP A 46 -12.93 -7.21 2.17
CA ASP A 46 -13.82 -6.06 2.28
C ASP A 46 -14.04 -5.76 3.77
N GLY A 47 -13.18 -4.90 4.32
CA GLY A 47 -13.08 -4.61 5.75
C GLY A 47 -11.92 -5.33 6.46
N PRO A 48 -11.74 -5.08 7.77
CA PRO A 48 -10.69 -5.69 8.57
C PRO A 48 -10.71 -7.23 8.53
N PRO A 49 -9.56 -7.90 8.35
CA PRO A 49 -9.49 -9.33 8.06
C PRO A 49 -9.82 -10.26 9.24
N ASP A 50 -9.85 -9.74 10.48
CA ASP A 50 -10.24 -10.49 11.68
C ASP A 50 -11.74 -10.83 11.72
N GLN A 51 -12.56 -10.13 10.93
CA GLN A 51 -14.02 -10.23 10.96
C GLN A 51 -14.61 -10.67 9.61
N MET A 52 -13.77 -10.81 8.58
CA MET A 52 -14.21 -10.95 7.19
C MET A 52 -13.59 -12.16 6.50
N THR A 53 -14.28 -12.69 5.49
CA THR A 53 -13.72 -13.72 4.61
C THR A 53 -12.93 -13.08 3.46
N SER A 54 -11.94 -13.78 2.93
CA SER A 54 -11.16 -13.25 1.79
C SER A 54 -12.00 -13.24 0.51
N LEU A 55 -11.95 -12.14 -0.23
CA LEU A 55 -12.55 -12.00 -1.54
C LEU A 55 -11.85 -12.92 -2.55
N VAL A 56 -12.65 -13.58 -3.38
CA VAL A 56 -12.16 -14.46 -4.45
C VAL A 56 -11.73 -13.60 -5.64
N PRO A 57 -10.47 -13.69 -6.11
CA PRO A 57 -10.04 -12.94 -7.29
C PRO A 57 -10.61 -13.54 -8.58
N VAL A 58 -10.76 -12.68 -9.58
CA VAL A 58 -10.81 -13.10 -10.98
C VAL A 58 -9.40 -13.47 -11.41
N ARG A 59 -9.20 -14.69 -11.92
CA ARG A 59 -7.88 -15.13 -12.41
C ARG A 59 -7.74 -14.86 -13.91
N ALA A 60 -6.70 -14.11 -14.27
CA ALA A 60 -6.23 -13.95 -15.63
C ALA A 60 -4.83 -14.57 -15.75
N GLY A 61 -4.78 -15.86 -16.10
CA GLY A 61 -3.53 -16.62 -16.11
C GLY A 61 -2.94 -16.78 -14.71
N ARG A 62 -1.70 -16.31 -14.50
CA ARG A 62 -1.00 -16.38 -13.21
C ARG A 62 -1.30 -15.20 -12.28
N VAL A 63 -2.03 -14.19 -12.77
CA VAL A 63 -2.36 -12.98 -12.00
C VAL A 63 -3.79 -13.10 -11.48
N ALA A 64 -3.93 -13.00 -10.17
CA ALA A 64 -5.19 -12.75 -9.47
C ALA A 64 -5.49 -11.25 -9.51
N ARG A 65 -6.72 -10.90 -9.87
CA ARG A 65 -7.20 -9.52 -9.92
C ARG A 65 -8.50 -9.39 -9.13
N TRP A 66 -8.63 -8.28 -8.41
CA TRP A 66 -9.86 -7.86 -7.77
C TRP A 66 -10.21 -6.47 -8.30
N ASP A 67 -11.40 -6.32 -8.86
CA ASP A 67 -11.97 -5.01 -9.14
C ASP A 67 -12.80 -4.64 -7.90
N ILE A 68 -12.48 -3.49 -7.31
CA ILE A 68 -12.91 -3.11 -5.97
C ILE A 68 -13.55 -1.73 -6.05
N ASP A 69 -14.82 -1.74 -6.43
CA ASP A 69 -15.67 -0.56 -6.42
C ASP A 69 -16.54 -0.59 -5.16
N GLN A 70 -16.61 0.54 -4.46
CA GLN A 70 -17.48 0.77 -3.29
C GLN A 70 -17.27 -0.14 -2.06
N ILE A 71 -16.11 -0.78 -1.94
CA ILE A 71 -15.74 -1.58 -0.75
C ILE A 71 -14.67 -0.88 0.09
N ASP A 72 -14.38 -1.40 1.29
CA ASP A 72 -13.28 -0.92 2.14
C ASP A 72 -12.10 -1.91 2.13
N PRO A 73 -11.20 -1.86 1.13
CA PRO A 73 -10.29 -2.97 0.85
C PRO A 73 -9.10 -3.05 1.80
N TYR A 74 -8.85 -4.25 2.34
CA TYR A 74 -7.66 -4.60 3.10
C TYR A 74 -6.84 -5.68 2.38
N LEU A 75 -5.63 -5.32 1.94
CA LEU A 75 -4.68 -6.23 1.29
C LEU A 75 -3.79 -6.89 2.34
N VAL A 76 -3.89 -8.21 2.47
CA VAL A 76 -3.08 -9.02 3.39
C VAL A 76 -1.96 -9.70 2.62
N CYS A 77 -0.73 -9.31 2.92
CA CYS A 77 0.51 -9.86 2.40
C CYS A 77 0.94 -11.08 3.23
N LYS A 78 1.12 -12.24 2.58
CA LYS A 78 1.51 -13.50 3.22
C LYS A 78 2.89 -13.93 2.74
N TYR A 79 3.72 -14.34 3.70
CA TYR A 79 5.13 -14.63 3.48
C TYR A 79 5.44 -16.12 3.62
N LYS A 80 6.38 -16.61 2.82
CA LYS A 80 6.75 -18.02 2.78
C LYS A 80 7.43 -18.43 4.08
N SER A 81 7.03 -19.57 4.63
CA SER A 81 7.67 -20.20 5.80
C SER A 81 7.63 -19.34 7.08
N THR A 82 6.64 -18.46 7.23
CA THR A 82 6.36 -17.74 8.49
C THR A 82 4.85 -17.50 8.60
N ALA A 83 4.36 -17.35 9.84
CA ALA A 83 3.00 -16.88 10.12
C ALA A 83 2.86 -15.34 10.03
N LYS A 84 3.99 -14.61 9.91
CA LYS A 84 3.99 -13.16 9.81
C LYS A 84 3.25 -12.70 8.56
N THR A 85 2.37 -11.72 8.74
CA THR A 85 1.63 -11.05 7.67
C THR A 85 1.80 -9.54 7.79
N ILE A 86 1.54 -8.84 6.69
CA ILE A 86 1.38 -7.39 6.69
C ILE A 86 0.01 -7.09 6.12
N THR A 87 -0.77 -6.28 6.83
CA THR A 87 -2.09 -5.83 6.38
C THR A 87 -1.99 -4.38 5.97
N LEU A 88 -2.39 -4.08 4.74
CA LEU A 88 -2.39 -2.73 4.18
C LEU A 88 -3.83 -2.31 3.91
N HIS A 89 -4.22 -1.15 4.42
CA HIS A 89 -5.50 -0.53 4.09
C HIS A 89 -5.39 0.19 2.75
N ALA A 90 -6.11 -0.30 1.73
CA ALA A 90 -5.99 0.19 0.37
C ALA A 90 -7.05 1.26 0.03
N LYS A 91 -7.13 2.33 0.81
CA LYS A 91 -8.14 3.39 0.57
C LYS A 91 -8.00 4.03 -0.82
N ASN A 92 -9.13 4.39 -1.42
CA ASN A 92 -9.22 5.13 -2.68
C ASN A 92 -8.53 4.45 -3.89
N VAL A 93 -8.48 3.12 -3.89
CA VAL A 93 -8.01 2.33 -5.03
C VAL A 93 -9.20 1.69 -5.73
N SER A 94 -9.03 1.35 -7.00
CA SER A 94 -10.09 0.73 -7.82
C SER A 94 -9.80 -0.74 -8.13
N VAL A 95 -8.53 -1.14 -8.01
CA VAL A 95 -8.06 -2.46 -8.44
C VAL A 95 -6.97 -2.94 -7.50
N CYS A 96 -7.01 -4.21 -7.13
CA CYS A 96 -5.85 -4.93 -6.60
C CYS A 96 -5.44 -6.07 -7.52
N ALA A 97 -4.15 -6.40 -7.53
CA ALA A 97 -3.61 -7.54 -8.27
C ALA A 97 -2.50 -8.25 -7.51
N ALA A 98 -2.39 -9.56 -7.68
CA ALA A 98 -1.34 -10.41 -7.11
C ALA A 98 -0.90 -11.50 -8.08
N GLY A 99 0.37 -11.94 -8.02
CA GLY A 99 0.86 -13.11 -8.77
C GLY A 99 1.80 -12.83 -9.95
N MET A 100 2.28 -11.59 -10.12
CA MET A 100 3.38 -11.29 -11.06
C MET A 100 4.68 -12.01 -10.64
N THR A 101 5.67 -12.19 -11.53
CA THR A 101 6.98 -12.77 -11.18
C THR A 101 8.07 -11.71 -11.12
N PRO A 102 8.90 -11.63 -10.06
CA PRO A 102 8.74 -12.33 -8.77
C PRO A 102 7.42 -11.96 -8.10
N PHE A 103 6.89 -12.81 -7.20
CA PHE A 103 5.56 -12.61 -6.59
C PHE A 103 5.42 -11.19 -6.04
N ARG A 104 4.44 -10.45 -6.58
CA ARG A 104 4.08 -9.09 -6.15
C ARG A 104 2.58 -9.01 -5.94
N ALA A 105 2.17 -8.16 -5.01
CA ALA A 105 0.79 -7.78 -4.78
C ALA A 105 0.70 -6.27 -4.53
N HIS A 106 -0.25 -5.61 -5.19
CA HIS A 106 -0.43 -4.16 -5.11
C HIS A 106 -1.87 -3.75 -5.43
N CYS A 107 -2.24 -2.54 -5.04
CA CYS A 107 -3.51 -1.90 -5.36
C CYS A 107 -3.30 -0.49 -5.92
N LYS A 108 -4.18 -0.06 -6.83
CA LYS A 108 -4.14 1.23 -7.52
C LYS A 108 -5.51 1.70 -7.98
#